data_AF-A0A8T5SBC6-F1
#
_entry.id   AF-A0A8T5SBC6-F1
#
_cell.length_a   1.000
_cell.length_b   1.000
_cell.length_c   1.000
_cell.angle_alpha   90.00
_cell.angle_beta   90.00
_cell.angle_gamma   90.00
#
_symmetry.space_group_name_H-M   'P 1'
#
loop_
_entity.id
_entity.type
_entity.pdbx_description
1 polymer ?
#
loop_
_entity_poly.entity_id
_entity_poly.type
_entity_poly.pdbx_seq_one_letter_code
_entity_poly.pdbx_strand_id
1 'polypeptide(L)' 'MRLTIEFQAEVSILDKSFHVDDNCTSCGVCERVCPVKNIVLIDGVPQWQHKCQHCLARINFCPEKSIQFGDKTL' A
#
# COMPACT_ATOMS: atom_id res chain seq x y z
N MET A 1 12.25 7.35 -22.93
CA MET A 1 12.38 6.29 -21.90
C MET A 1 13.07 6.73 -20.60
N ARG A 2 13.86 7.81 -20.53
CA ARG A 2 14.38 8.34 -19.23
C ARG A 2 13.27 8.86 -18.32
N LEU A 3 12.36 9.67 -18.87
CA LEU A 3 11.24 10.29 -18.15
C LEU A 3 10.31 9.28 -17.45
N THR A 4 10.08 8.11 -18.06
CA THR A 4 9.21 7.07 -17.48
C THR A 4 9.83 6.35 -16.28
N ILE A 5 11.16 6.22 -16.24
CA ILE A 5 11.87 5.58 -15.12
C ILE A 5 11.90 6.51 -13.91
N GLU A 6 12.14 7.81 -14.13
CA GLU A 6 12.10 8.84 -13.09
C GLU A 6 10.71 8.93 -12.46
N PHE A 7 9.66 9.03 -13.29
CA PHE A 7 8.28 9.04 -12.82
C PHE A 7 7.92 7.77 -12.02
N GLN A 8 8.35 6.60 -12.48
CA GLN A 8 8.05 5.36 -11.76
C GLN A 8 8.76 5.27 -10.40
N ALA A 9 9.97 5.82 -10.29
CA ALA A 9 10.68 5.92 -9.02
C ALA A 9 9.95 6.85 -8.03
N GLU A 10 9.47 8.00 -8.50
CA GLU A 10 8.68 8.96 -7.71
C GLU A 10 7.38 8.34 -7.19
N VAL A 11 6.66 7.59 -8.02
CA VAL A 11 5.40 6.95 -7.60
C VAL A 11 5.65 5.83 -6.59
N SER A 12 6.73 5.07 -6.76
CA SER A 12 7.04 3.91 -5.91
C SER A 12 7.28 4.31 -4.45
N ILE A 13 7.91 5.46 -4.21
CA ILE A 13 8.20 5.96 -2.85
C ILE A 13 6.97 6.46 -2.09
N LEU A 14 5.84 6.67 -2.78
CA LEU A 14 4.60 7.15 -2.14
C LEU A 14 4.06 6.15 -1.13
N ASP A 15 4.46 4.88 -1.20
CA ASP A 15 4.05 3.92 -0.18
C ASP A 15 4.57 4.20 1.22
N LYS A 16 5.62 5.02 1.37
CA LYS A 16 6.14 5.47 2.68
C LYS A 16 5.14 6.27 3.50
N SER A 17 4.15 6.89 2.86
CA SER A 17 3.10 7.64 3.57
C SER A 17 1.94 6.75 4.00
N PHE A 18 1.94 5.47 3.63
CA PHE A 18 0.90 4.56 4.09
C PHE A 18 1.26 3.99 5.45
N HIS A 19 0.23 3.81 6.26
CA HIS A 19 0.32 3.16 7.55
C HIS A 19 -0.93 2.31 7.79
N VAL A 20 -0.86 1.48 8.81
CA VAL A 20 -1.92 0.58 9.22
C VAL A 20 -2.32 0.96 10.64
N ASP A 21 -3.60 1.11 10.90
CA ASP A 21 -4.13 1.35 12.24
C ASP A 21 -4.37 0.05 13.03
N ASP A 22 -4.72 0.21 14.31
CA ASP A 22 -4.91 -0.89 15.26
C ASP A 22 -6.13 -1.78 14.95
N ASN A 23 -7.02 -1.39 14.02
CA ASN A 23 -8.17 -2.21 13.64
C ASN A 23 -7.78 -3.33 12.65
N CYS A 24 -6.51 -3.43 12.25
CA CYS A 24 -6.07 -4.40 11.27
C CYS A 24 -6.22 -5.84 11.79
N THR A 25 -7.06 -6.63 11.11
CA THR A 25 -7.31 -8.04 11.45
C THR A 25 -6.35 -9.03 10.77
N SER A 26 -5.28 -8.55 10.13
CA SER A 26 -4.33 -9.39 9.36
C SER A 26 -5.00 -10.23 8.24
N CYS A 27 -6.14 -9.79 7.70
CA CYS A 27 -6.95 -10.58 6.75
C CYS A 27 -6.29 -10.87 5.38
N GLY A 28 -5.18 -10.21 5.08
CA GLY A 28 -4.40 -10.40 3.85
C GLY A 28 -5.03 -9.86 2.56
N VAL A 29 -6.19 -9.18 2.62
CA VAL A 29 -6.83 -8.64 1.40
C VAL A 29 -5.92 -7.64 0.68
N CYS A 30 -5.23 -6.77 1.42
CA CYS A 30 -4.34 -5.75 0.86
C CYS A 30 -3.16 -6.32 0.06
N GLU A 31 -2.61 -7.46 0.49
CA GLU A 31 -1.61 -8.23 -0.26
C GLU A 31 -2.22 -8.84 -1.52
N ARG A 32 -3.38 -9.52 -1.41
CA ARG A 32 -4.06 -10.18 -2.53
C ARG A 32 -4.47 -9.23 -3.66
N VAL A 33 -4.99 -8.04 -3.32
CA VAL A 33 -5.50 -7.08 -4.32
C VAL A 33 -4.39 -6.22 -4.94
N CYS A 34 -3.15 -6.30 -4.44
CA CYS A 34 -2.06 -5.47 -4.96
C CYS A 34 -1.47 -6.09 -6.25
N PRO A 35 -1.70 -5.50 -7.45
CA PRO A 35 -1.28 -6.11 -8.71
C PRO A 35 0.25 -6.19 -8.87
N VAL A 36 0.97 -5.32 -8.17
CA VAL A 36 2.43 -5.17 -8.23
C VAL A 36 3.15 -5.78 -7.02
N LYS A 37 2.42 -6.54 -6.17
CA LYS A 37 2.97 -7.18 -4.97
C LYS A 37 3.76 -6.18 -4.10
N ASN A 38 3.21 -4.97 -3.95
CA ASN A 38 3.81 -3.93 -3.12
C ASN A 38 3.58 -4.15 -1.63
N ILE A 39 2.61 -4.98 -1.25
CA ILE A 39 2.35 -5.32 0.16
C ILE A 39 2.60 -6.81 0.32
N VAL A 40 3.33 -7.17 1.36
CA VAL A 40 3.49 -8.54 1.85
C VAL A 40 3.10 -8.57 3.32
N LEU A 41 2.38 -9.59 3.77
CA LEU A 41 2.14 -9.79 5.20
C LEU A 41 3.33 -10.52 5.83
N ILE A 42 3.97 -9.90 6.82
CA ILE A 42 5.02 -10.52 7.65
C ILE A 42 4.54 -10.48 9.09
N ASP A 43 4.42 -11.64 9.72
CA ASP A 43 3.91 -11.78 11.10
C ASP A 43 2.54 -11.09 11.30
N GLY A 44 1.68 -11.14 10.28
CA GLY A 44 0.36 -10.50 10.26
C GLY A 44 0.38 -9.00 9.90
N VAL A 45 1.54 -8.36 9.88
CA VAL A 45 1.67 -6.92 9.62
C VAL A 45 1.96 -6.66 8.14
N PRO A 46 1.20 -5.77 7.46
CA PRO A 46 1.51 -5.34 6.10
C PRO A 46 2.86 -4.62 5.99
N GLN A 47 3.71 -5.05 5.07
CA GLN A 47 5.02 -4.47 4.79
C GLN A 47 5.12 -4.00 3.33
N TRP A 48 5.55 -2.75 3.13
CA TRP A 48 5.62 -2.11 1.81
C TRP A 48 6.95 -2.39 1.10
N GLN A 49 6.87 -2.81 -0.16
CA GLN A 49 8.01 -3.31 -0.95
C GLN A 49 8.58 -2.28 -1.93
N HIS A 50 8.16 -1.01 -1.84
CA HIS A 50 8.61 0.09 -2.71
C HIS A 50 8.40 -0.19 -4.21
N LYS A 51 7.27 -0.82 -4.52
CA LYS A 51 6.75 -1.11 -5.87
C LYS A 51 5.42 -0.42 -6.13
N CYS A 52 5.05 0.57 -5.33
CA CYS A 52 3.74 1.21 -5.40
C CYS A 52 3.47 1.84 -6.76
N GLN A 53 2.24 1.70 -7.26
CA GLN A 53 1.75 2.43 -8.43
C GLN A 53 0.61 3.39 -8.07
N HIS A 54 0.41 3.64 -6.77
CA HIS A 54 -0.61 4.54 -6.24
C HIS A 54 -2.04 4.26 -6.74
N CYS A 55 -2.41 3.00 -6.99
CA CYS A 55 -3.75 2.63 -7.46
C CYS A 55 -4.84 2.65 -6.36
N LEU A 56 -4.43 2.80 -5.10
CA LEU A 56 -5.31 2.88 -3.91
C LEU A 56 -6.23 1.66 -3.65
N ALA A 57 -6.09 0.56 -4.41
CA ALA A 57 -6.90 -0.66 -4.22
C ALA A 57 -6.92 -1.14 -2.76
N ARG A 58 -5.76 -1.11 -2.09
CA ARG A 58 -5.63 -1.52 -0.68
C ARG A 58 -6.49 -0.70 0.30
N ILE A 59 -6.69 0.59 0.07
CA ILE A 59 -7.55 1.45 0.90
C ILE A 59 -9.01 1.06 0.65
N ASN A 60 -9.39 0.94 -0.61
CA ASN A 60 -10.79 0.69 -1.01
C ASN A 60 -11.28 -0.72 -0.64
N PHE A 61 -10.39 -1.72 -0.62
CA PHE A 61 -10.76 -3.12 -0.40
C PHE A 61 -10.41 -3.64 1.00
N CYS A 62 -9.75 -2.85 1.86
CA CYS A 62 -9.55 -3.28 3.25
C CYS A 62 -10.92 -3.36 3.95
N PRO A 63 -11.34 -4.55 4.43
CA PRO A 63 -12.65 -4.71 5.07
C PRO A 63 -12.80 -3.85 6.33
N GLU A 64 -11.71 -3.70 7.09
CA GLU A 64 -11.65 -2.89 8.30
C GLU A 64 -11.29 -1.42 8.03
N LYS A 65 -11.04 -1.06 6.76
CA LYS A 65 -10.53 0.26 6.35
C LYS A 65 -9.22 0.68 7.05
N SER A 66 -8.45 -0.28 7.56
CA SER A 66 -7.26 -0.01 8.38
C SER A 66 -6.05 0.56 7.65
N ILE A 67 -6.05 0.65 6.32
CA ILE A 67 -4.90 1.19 5.58
C ILE A 67 -5.14 2.65 5.26
N GLN A 68 -4.27 3.49 5.79
CA GLN A 68 -4.34 4.94 5.73
C GLN A 68 -3.21 5.53 4.87
N PHE A 69 -3.35 6.79 4.43
CA PHE A 69 -2.37 7.52 3.65
C PHE A 69 -2.14 8.93 4.19
N GLY A 70 -1.03 9.12 4.91
CA GLY A 70 -0.74 10.37 5.64
C GLY A 70 -1.95 10.80 6.47
N ASP A 71 -2.21 12.10 6.51
CA ASP A 71 -3.38 12.68 7.20
C ASP A 71 -4.61 12.80 6.28
N LYS A 72 -4.61 12.12 5.12
CA LYS A 72 -5.62 12.30 4.06
C LYS A 72 -6.78 11.32 4.14
N THR A 73 -6.70 10.33 5.01
CA THR A 73 -7.71 9.29 5.21
C THR A 73 -8.06 9.18 6.69
N LEU A 74 -9.27 8.68 6.99
CA LEU A 74 -9.94 8.74 8.30
C LEU A 74 -9.42 7.69 9.27
#